data_AF-A0A4S2JRS0-F1
#
_entry.id   AF-A0A4S2JRS0-F1
#
_cell.length_a   1.000
_cell.length_b   1.000
_cell.length_c   1.000
_cell.angle_alpha   90.00
_cell.angle_beta   90.00
_cell.angle_gamma   90.00
#
_symmetry.space_group_name_H-M   'P 1'
#
loop_
_entity.id
_entity.type
_entity.pdbx_description
1 polymer ?
#
loop_
_entity_poly.entity_id
_entity_poly.type
_entity_poly.pdbx_seq_one_letter_code
_entity_poly.pdbx_strand_id
1 'polypeptide(L)'
;MADESNTMHVAIRFFSDESKKVLCVPITDVSNLDIEKDYINEPFYIKKYEGSTDKFHFSPGQVLSSVGTLEQLLNRKTRFKFSKMRRSDAIQRLRLQHREIPEQINK
;
A
#
# COMPACT_ATOMS: atom_id res chain seq x y z
N MET A 1 22.20 -3.63 14.91
CA MET A 1 21.05 -4.46 14.54
C MET A 1 19.83 -3.62 14.85
N ALA A 2 19.18 -3.05 13.83
CA ALA A 2 18.04 -2.16 14.06
C ALA A 2 16.83 -3.02 14.47
N ASP A 3 16.17 -2.62 15.54
CA ASP A 3 14.95 -3.24 16.07
C ASP A 3 13.86 -3.29 14.98
N GLU A 4 13.74 -4.42 14.29
CA GLU A 4 12.61 -4.71 13.39
C GLU A 4 11.26 -4.80 14.15
N SER A 5 11.32 -4.81 15.48
CA SER A 5 10.21 -4.97 16.43
C SER A 5 9.22 -3.79 16.45
N ASN A 6 9.58 -2.61 15.92
CA ASN A 6 8.71 -1.42 15.93
C ASN A 6 8.26 -0.93 14.54
N THR A 7 8.62 -1.62 13.45
CA THR A 7 8.19 -1.21 12.11
C THR A 7 6.73 -1.54 11.91
N MET A 8 5.91 -0.51 11.76
CA MET A 8 4.49 -0.66 11.47
C MET A 8 4.27 -1.05 10.02
N HIS A 9 3.29 -1.93 9.80
CA HIS A 9 2.95 -2.50 8.51
C HIS A 9 1.49 -2.24 8.17
N VAL A 10 1.16 -2.47 6.90
CA VAL A 10 -0.21 -2.46 6.40
C VAL A 10 -0.43 -3.57 5.37
N ALA A 11 -1.61 -4.19 5.39
CA ALA A 11 -2.00 -5.16 4.39
C ALA A 11 -2.52 -4.44 3.14
N ILE A 12 -1.93 -4.74 1.99
CA ILE A 12 -2.23 -4.08 0.72
C ILE A 12 -2.46 -5.09 -0.39
N ARG A 13 -3.07 -4.61 -1.47
CA ARG A 13 -3.13 -5.33 -2.73
C ARG A 13 -3.01 -4.38 -3.90
N PHE A 14 -2.09 -4.64 -4.82
CA PHE A 14 -1.94 -3.83 -6.03
C PHE A 14 -3.12 -4.02 -6.98
N PHE A 15 -3.59 -2.93 -7.59
CA PHE A 15 -4.64 -2.99 -8.61
C PHE A 15 -4.18 -3.65 -9.91
N SER A 16 -2.86 -3.70 -10.15
CA SER A 16 -2.26 -4.41 -11.28
C SER A 16 -2.09 -5.91 -11.05
N ASP A 17 -2.31 -6.39 -9.82
CA ASP A 17 -2.01 -7.79 -9.47
C ASP A 17 -3.27 -8.67 -9.59
N GLU A 18 -3.27 -9.46 -10.65
CA GLU A 18 -4.32 -10.44 -10.96
C GLU A 18 -4.27 -11.67 -10.07
N SER A 19 -3.12 -11.95 -9.42
CA SER A 19 -2.93 -13.12 -8.55
C SER A 19 -3.76 -13.06 -7.25
N LYS A 20 -4.39 -11.91 -6.99
CA LYS A 20 -5.18 -11.62 -5.78
C LYS A 20 -4.43 -11.73 -4.46
N LYS A 21 -3.10 -11.74 -4.50
CA LYS A 21 -2.25 -11.81 -3.31
C LYS A 21 -2.40 -10.53 -2.48
N VAL A 22 -2.45 -10.72 -1.17
CA VAL A 22 -2.34 -9.66 -0.17
C VAL A 22 -0.89 -9.65 0.29
N LEU A 23 -0.31 -8.46 0.38
CA LEU A 23 1.06 -8.24 0.83
C LEU A 23 1.03 -7.42 2.10
N CYS A 24 1.91 -7.71 3.04
CA CYS A 24 2.18 -6.82 4.16
C CYS A 24 3.42 -6.00 3.81
N VAL A 25 3.29 -4.68 3.79
CA VAL A 25 4.40 -3.77 3.49
C VAL A 25 4.60 -2.80 4.65
N PRO A 26 5.83 -2.31 4.88
CA PRO A 26 6.08 -1.23 5.82
C PRO A 26 5.25 0.01 5.47
N ILE A 27 4.77 0.75 6.46
CA ILE A 27 4.03 2.00 6.21
C ILE A 27 4.86 3.03 5.44
N THR A 28 6.18 2.98 5.57
CA THR A 28 7.13 3.86 4.86
C THR A 28 7.11 3.66 3.35
N ASP A 29 6.65 2.51 2.88
CA ASP A 29 6.51 2.21 1.46
C ASP A 29 5.17 2.72 0.88
N VAL A 30 4.28 3.26 1.72
CA VAL A 30 2.97 3.77 1.29
C VAL A 30 2.96 5.30 1.35
N SER A 31 2.71 5.95 0.22
CA SER A 31 2.74 7.41 0.10
C SER A 31 1.70 8.08 1.02
N ASN A 32 2.11 9.01 1.87
CA ASN A 32 1.19 9.85 2.66
C ASN A 32 0.18 9.05 3.51
N LEU A 33 0.59 7.88 4.02
CA LEU A 33 -0.22 7.06 4.92
C LEU A 33 -0.08 7.55 6.35
N ASP A 34 -1.14 8.10 6.94
CA ASP A 34 -1.16 8.60 8.32
C ASP A 34 -1.83 7.60 9.28
N ILE A 35 -1.04 7.10 10.24
CA ILE A 35 -1.35 5.97 11.14
C ILE A 35 -2.66 6.16 11.93
N GLU A 36 -3.07 7.40 12.19
CA GLU A 36 -4.24 7.71 13.01
C GLU A 36 -5.58 7.57 12.27
N LYS A 37 -5.56 7.29 10.96
CA LYS A 37 -6.79 7.19 10.15
C LYS A 37 -7.03 5.78 9.63
N ASP A 38 -8.32 5.49 9.43
CA ASP A 38 -8.77 4.26 8.77
C ASP A 38 -8.81 4.46 7.25
N TYR A 39 -7.94 3.72 6.56
CA TYR A 39 -7.80 3.74 5.10
C TYR A 39 -8.31 2.47 4.42
N ILE A 40 -9.07 1.66 5.15
CA ILE A 40 -9.60 0.41 4.61
C ILE A 40 -10.38 0.71 3.31
N ASN A 41 -9.96 0.04 2.24
CA ASN A 41 -10.48 0.15 0.87
C ASN A 41 -10.11 1.41 0.10
N GLU A 42 -9.13 2.18 0.57
CA GLU A 42 -8.63 3.33 -0.15
C GLU A 42 -7.43 2.98 -1.05
N PRO A 43 -7.33 3.63 -2.24
CA PRO A 43 -6.14 3.52 -3.07
C PRO A 43 -5.00 4.38 -2.52
N PHE A 44 -3.77 3.89 -2.60
CA PHE A 44 -2.52 4.57 -2.28
C PHE A 44 -1.46 4.26 -3.34
N TYR A 45 -0.46 5.14 -3.49
CA TYR A 45 0.77 4.76 -4.17
C TYR A 45 1.65 3.98 -3.20
N ILE A 46 2.08 2.81 -3.64
CA ILE A 46 2.86 1.88 -2.82
C ILE A 46 4.13 1.54 -3.59
N LYS A 47 5.26 1.66 -2.91
CA LYS A 47 6.57 1.32 -3.44
C LYS A 47 6.60 -0.18 -3.72
N LYS A 48 6.96 -0.53 -4.95
CA LYS A 48 7.02 -1.90 -5.43
C LYS A 48 8.39 -2.14 -6.05
N TYR A 49 9.04 -3.21 -5.62
CA TYR A 49 10.27 -3.68 -6.24
C TYR A 49 9.94 -4.49 -7.51
N GLU A 50 10.61 -4.15 -8.61
CA GLU A 50 10.51 -4.85 -9.89
C GLU A 50 11.80 -5.63 -10.15
N GLY A 51 11.75 -6.94 -9.92
CA GLY A 51 12.93 -7.80 -10.03
C GLY A 51 13.52 -7.92 -11.44
N SER A 52 12.75 -7.61 -12.49
CA SER A 52 13.27 -7.62 -13.87
C SER A 52 14.15 -6.41 -14.19
N THR A 53 13.93 -5.28 -13.51
CA THR A 53 14.65 -4.02 -13.77
C THR A 53 15.56 -3.62 -12.60
N ASP A 54 15.52 -4.37 -11.49
CA ASP A 54 16.22 -4.08 -10.22
C ASP A 54 15.94 -2.65 -9.71
N LYS A 55 14.69 -2.22 -9.89
CA LYS A 55 14.25 -0.86 -9.55
C LYS A 55 13.01 -0.87 -8.70
N PHE A 56 12.89 0.17 -7.89
CA PHE A 56 11.65 0.50 -7.20
C PHE A 56 10.83 1.46 -8.05
N HIS A 57 9.51 1.25 -8.08
CA HIS A 57 8.56 2.18 -8.66
C HIS A 57 7.34 2.29 -7.76
N PHE A 58 6.57 3.36 -7.89
CA PHE A 58 5.29 3.51 -7.19
C PHE A 58 4.15 2.97 -8.05
N SER A 59 3.38 2.05 -7.47
CA SER A 59 2.21 1.46 -8.13
C SER A 59 0.97 1.64 -7.27
N PRO A 60 -0.20 1.92 -7.87
CA PRO A 60 -1.44 2.05 -7.11
C PRO A 60 -1.84 0.70 -6.51
N GLY A 61 -2.15 0.69 -5.21
CA GLY A 61 -2.73 -0.43 -4.51
C GLY A 61 -3.77 -0.01 -3.48
N GLN A 62 -4.57 -0.97 -3.04
CA GLN A 62 -5.62 -0.77 -2.04
C GLN A 62 -5.10 -1.18 -0.66
N VAL A 63 -5.29 -0.32 0.33
CA VAL A 63 -5.11 -0.67 1.74
C VAL A 63 -6.30 -1.50 2.22
N LEU A 64 -6.02 -2.62 2.87
CA LEU A 64 -7.01 -3.62 3.28
C LEU A 64 -7.14 -3.74 4.81
N SER A 65 -6.22 -3.13 5.56
CA SER A 65 -6.22 -3.15 7.01
C SER A 65 -5.84 -1.79 7.59
N SER A 66 -6.19 -1.58 8.85
CA SER A 66 -5.50 -0.60 9.68
C SER A 66 -4.01 -0.95 9.81
N VAL A 67 -3.21 0.06 10.16
CA VAL A 67 -1.80 -0.10 10.48
C VAL A 67 -1.64 -0.98 11.73
N GLY A 68 -0.62 -1.84 11.76
CA GLY A 68 -0.30 -2.68 12.91
C GLY A 68 1.05 -3.37 12.76
N THR A 69 1.43 -4.17 13.75
CA THR A 69 2.66 -4.98 13.64
C THR A 69 2.47 -6.10 12.63
N LEU A 70 3.57 -6.61 12.07
CA LEU A 70 3.51 -7.72 11.10
C LEU A 70 2.78 -8.94 11.67
N GLU A 71 3.08 -9.32 12.91
CA GLU A 71 2.41 -10.42 13.60
C GLU A 71 0.89 -10.18 13.74
N GLN A 72 0.47 -8.96 14.11
CA GLN A 72 -0.95 -8.61 14.21
C GLN A 72 -1.67 -8.73 12.86
N LEU A 73 -1.01 -8.35 11.76
CA LEU A 73 -1.58 -8.46 10.42
C LEU A 73 -1.66 -9.90 9.94
N LEU A 74 -0.68 -10.74 10.27
CA LEU A 74 -0.65 -12.15 9.92
C LEU A 74 -1.64 -12.99 10.75
N ASN A 75 -1.89 -12.60 12.00
CA ASN A 75 -2.76 -13.34 12.92
C ASN A 75 -4.26 -12.96 12.77
N ARG A 76 -4.56 -11.89 12.02
CA ARG A 76 -5.93 -11.42 11.81
C ARG A 76 -6.69 -12.37 10.87
N LYS A 77 -7.73 -13.06 11.39
CA LYS A 77 -8.79 -13.75 10.62
C LYS A 77 -9.69 -12.78 9.82
N THR A 78 -9.20 -11.60 9.46
CA THR A 78 -9.98 -10.54 8.86
C THR A 78 -10.21 -10.87 7.38
N ARG A 79 -11.48 -10.93 6.96
CA ARG A 79 -11.80 -11.01 5.53
C ARG A 79 -11.48 -9.68 4.88
N PHE A 80 -10.33 -9.60 4.22
CA PHE A 80 -9.97 -8.43 3.43
C PHE A 80 -10.90 -8.29 2.23
N LYS A 81 -11.62 -7.16 2.15
CA LYS A 81 -12.53 -6.88 1.05
C LYS A 81 -11.83 -6.04 0.00
N PHE A 82 -11.29 -6.68 -1.03
CA PHE A 82 -10.77 -5.93 -2.17
C PHE A 82 -11.93 -5.29 -2.95
N SER A 83 -11.89 -3.97 -3.13
CA SER A 83 -12.84 -3.25 -3.97
C SER A 83 -12.44 -3.50 -5.43
N LYS A 84 -13.37 -3.96 -6.26
CA LYS A 84 -13.13 -4.17 -7.69
C LYS A 84 -13.09 -2.82 -8.43
N MET A 85 -12.10 -2.00 -8.11
CA MET A 85 -11.78 -0.76 -8.82
C MET A 85 -10.76 -1.08 -9.91
N ARG A 86 -10.90 -0.48 -11.10
CA ARG A 86 -9.88 -0.60 -12.14
C ARG A 86 -8.65 0.21 -11.76
N ARG A 87 -7.47 -0.21 -12.22
CA ARG A 87 -6.22 0.54 -12.01
C ARG A 87 -6.32 1.99 -12.50
N SER A 88 -6.97 2.23 -13.64
CA SER A 88 -7.20 3.58 -14.18
C SER A 88 -7.95 4.47 -13.19
N ASP A 89 -8.99 3.93 -12.57
CA ASP A 89 -9.90 4.67 -11.70
C ASP A 89 -9.22 4.95 -10.35
N ALA A 90 -8.40 4.01 -9.87
CA ALA A 90 -7.56 4.20 -8.69
C ALA A 90 -6.57 5.37 -8.89
N ILE A 91 -5.92 5.45 -10.05
CA ILE A 91 -5.00 6.56 -10.38
C ILE A 91 -5.77 7.88 -10.43
N GLN A 92 -6.94 7.92 -11.05
CA GLN A 92 -7.78 9.13 -11.06
C GLN A 92 -8.16 9.58 -9.65
N ARG A 93 -8.59 8.65 -8.79
CA ARG A 93 -8.92 8.95 -7.39
C ARG A 93 -7.71 9.45 -6.60
N LEU A 94 -6.54 8.84 -6.79
CA LEU A 94 -5.29 9.29 -6.16
C LEU A 94 -4.95 10.73 -6.55
N ARG A 95 -5.09 11.07 -7.83
CA ARG A 95 -4.90 12.44 -8.33
C ARG A 95 -5.90 13.43 -7.71
N LEU A 96 -7.17 13.04 -7.62
CA LEU A 96 -8.21 13.86 -6.98
C LEU A 96 -7.98 14.05 -5.48
N GLN A 97 -7.41 13.06 -4.81
CA GLN A 97 -7.05 13.13 -3.39
C GLN A 97 -5.73 13.88 -3.13
N HIS A 98 -5.14 14.51 -4.16
CA HIS A 98 -3.82 15.16 -4.09
C HIS A 98 -2.72 14.24 -3.53
N ARG A 99 -2.86 12.92 -3.71
CA ARG A 99 -1.80 11.96 -3.38
C ARG A 99 -0.86 11.93 -4.58
N GLU A 100 0.24 12.66 -4.47
CA GLU A 100 1.26 12.70 -5.51
C GLU A 100 2.09 11.41 -5.52
N ILE A 101 2.61 11.07 -6.70
CA ILE A 101 3.64 10.04 -6.80
C ILE A 101 4.90 10.64 -6.16
N PRO A 102 5.52 9.99 -5.16
CA PRO A 102 6.68 10.56 -4.46
C PRO A 102 7.87 10.91 -5.37
N GLU A 103 7.93 10.35 -6.59
CA GLU A 103 8.92 10.68 -7.62
C GLU A 103 8.76 12.08 -8.24
N GLN A 104 7.65 12.80 -8.01
CA GLN A 104 7.47 14.17 -8.49
C GLN A 104 7.93 15.26 -7.50
N ILE A 105 8.44 14.91 -6.32
CA ILE A 105 8.93 15.87 -5.30
C ILE A 105 10.37 16.36 -5.60
N ASN A 106 10.88 16.14 -6.81
CA ASN A 106 12.16 16.72 -7.26
C ASN A 106 11.95 17.54 -8.54
N LYS A 107 11.44 18.75 -8.39
CA LYS A 107 11.70 19.87 -9.30
C LYS A 107 11.87 21.15 -8.52
#